data_AF-A0AAV2T6E9-F1
#
_entry.id   AF-A0AAV2T6E9-F1
#
_cell.length_a   1.000
_cell.length_b   1.000
_cell.length_c   1.000
_cell.angle_alpha   90.00
_cell.angle_beta   90.00
_cell.angle_gamma   90.00
#
_symmetry.space_group_name_H-M   'P 1'
#
loop_
_entity.id
_entity.type
_entity.pdbx_description
1 polymer ?
#
loop_
_entity_poly.entity_id
_entity_poly.type
_entity_poly.pdbx_seq_one_letter_code
_entity_poly.pdbx_strand_id
1 'polypeptide(L)'
;MQASCPRTLLKFIELRFCAATPLTYRRNPLRLFSQTGPDKQQLQANQKQSKVLTVPNAISFSRIILTPFIGHFIITKQLAYAVALGTLAGISDSLDGAIARRFPGQQSVVGTYLDPAADKIMVATLVISLTVSDLFPSSLAVLIISRDIVITCVVVRLAYLSLPRPVKLKNLVHARRMPLEMKASNISKFNTTCQLTAIVCSILAPLFSMENFVGLQGLWVVAAASTIASGYGYWKELPEWRRRAIEASKRSISS
;
A
#
# COMPACT_ATOMS: atom_id res chain seq x y z
N MET A 1 -52.06 12.86 -20.48
CA MET A 1 -51.69 11.92 -19.39
C MET A 1 -50.21 11.57 -19.59
N GLN A 2 -49.25 12.36 -19.07
CA GLN A 2 -48.63 12.26 -17.71
C GLN A 2 -48.13 10.83 -17.41
N ALA A 3 -46.81 10.57 -17.47
CA ALA A 3 -45.79 10.74 -16.39
C ALA A 3 -45.60 9.38 -15.67
N SER A 4 -44.41 8.84 -15.33
CA SER A 4 -43.10 9.40 -14.98
C SER A 4 -41.99 8.34 -15.10
N CYS A 5 -40.80 8.79 -15.48
CA CYS A 5 -39.48 8.22 -15.14
C CYS A 5 -39.09 8.73 -13.73
N PRO A 6 -38.21 8.10 -12.91
CA PRO A 6 -36.75 8.16 -13.12
C PRO A 6 -36.01 6.84 -12.73
N ARG A 7 -35.03 6.29 -13.47
CA ARG A 7 -33.65 6.77 -13.73
C ARG A 7 -32.82 7.19 -12.50
N THR A 8 -32.53 6.29 -11.55
CA THR A 8 -31.50 6.56 -10.51
C THR A 8 -30.78 5.34 -9.90
N LEU A 9 -30.23 4.38 -10.68
CA LEU A 9 -29.38 3.34 -10.04
C LEU A 9 -28.22 2.74 -10.86
N LEU A 10 -28.01 3.15 -12.11
CA LEU A 10 -26.96 2.59 -12.97
C LEU A 10 -26.08 3.66 -13.63
N LYS A 11 -25.66 4.66 -12.85
CA LYS A 11 -24.70 5.69 -13.28
C LYS A 11 -23.55 5.95 -12.29
N PHE A 12 -23.28 5.03 -11.37
CA PHE A 12 -22.27 5.22 -10.31
C PHE A 12 -20.96 4.43 -10.47
N ILE A 13 -20.78 3.67 -11.56
CA ILE A 13 -19.54 2.89 -11.80
C ILE A 13 -18.73 3.41 -13.02
N GLU A 14 -19.30 4.28 -13.85
CA GLU A 14 -18.65 4.86 -15.04
C GLU A 14 -18.22 6.33 -14.84
N LEU A 15 -17.51 6.63 -13.76
CA LEU A 15 -16.95 7.97 -13.48
C LEU A 15 -15.52 7.93 -12.93
N ARG A 16 -14.72 6.98 -13.42
CA ARG A 16 -13.26 7.11 -13.45
C ARG A 16 -12.83 6.94 -14.89
N PHE A 17 -12.15 7.95 -15.46
CA PHE A 17 -11.65 8.03 -16.84
C PHE A 17 -12.66 8.46 -17.93
N CYS A 18 -13.00 9.75 -17.99
CA CYS A 18 -12.99 10.51 -19.27
C CYS A 18 -13.30 11.99 -19.02
N ALA A 19 -12.30 12.87 -19.10
CA ALA A 19 -12.40 14.29 -19.49
C ALA A 19 -11.06 15.00 -19.18
N ALA A 20 -10.04 14.70 -19.99
CA ALA A 20 -8.95 15.64 -20.18
C ALA A 20 -9.40 16.66 -21.22
N THR A 21 -10.01 17.76 -20.79
CA THR A 21 -10.21 18.95 -21.62
C THR A 21 -8.96 19.84 -21.48
N PRO A 22 -8.40 20.38 -22.59
CA PRO A 22 -7.16 21.14 -22.52
C PRO A 22 -7.44 22.49 -21.86
N LEU A 23 -6.83 22.75 -20.71
CA LEU A 23 -6.76 24.10 -20.16
C LEU A 23 -5.85 24.93 -21.08
N THR A 24 -6.46 25.73 -21.92
CA THR A 24 -5.84 26.81 -22.69
C THR A 24 -5.22 27.80 -21.70
N TYR A 25 -3.93 27.64 -21.43
CA TYR A 25 -3.14 28.57 -20.62
C TYR A 25 -2.95 29.88 -21.39
N ARG A 26 -3.85 30.83 -21.17
CA ARG A 26 -3.76 32.20 -21.70
C ARG A 26 -2.64 32.92 -20.97
N ARG A 27 -1.50 33.15 -21.64
CA ARG A 27 -0.44 34.05 -21.17
C ARG A 27 -1.00 35.47 -21.06
N ASN A 28 -1.14 35.99 -19.85
CA ASN A 28 -1.13 37.43 -19.60
C ASN A 28 0.29 37.79 -19.14
N PRO A 29 1.10 38.49 -19.95
CA PRO A 29 2.32 39.10 -19.45
C PRO A 29 1.96 40.41 -18.73
N LEU A 30 2.78 40.82 -17.77
CA LEU A 30 2.74 42.12 -17.07
C LEU A 30 1.80 42.20 -15.86
N ARG A 31 2.33 41.80 -14.70
CA ARG A 31 2.43 42.69 -13.53
C ARG A 31 3.74 42.40 -12.81
N LEU A 32 4.79 43.02 -13.33
CA LEU A 32 6.00 43.38 -12.60
C LEU A 32 5.61 44.53 -11.67
N PHE A 33 5.36 44.27 -10.40
CA PHE A 33 5.47 45.32 -9.36
C PHE A 33 5.82 44.68 -8.01
N SER A 34 7.05 44.97 -7.59
CA SER A 34 7.50 45.19 -6.21
C SER A 34 6.89 44.33 -5.09
N GLN A 35 7.63 43.30 -4.66
CA GLN A 35 7.70 42.95 -3.24
C GLN A 35 9.13 42.51 -2.89
N THR A 36 9.99 43.49 -2.58
CA THR A 36 11.17 43.32 -1.73
C THR A 36 10.71 43.47 -0.28
N GLY A 37 10.59 42.36 0.44
CA GLY A 37 10.24 42.36 1.87
C GLY A 37 10.49 40.97 2.49
N PRO A 38 10.75 40.88 3.81
CA PRO A 38 11.10 39.65 4.54
C PRO A 38 9.96 38.60 4.62
N ASP A 39 8.88 38.79 3.85
CA ASP A 39 7.67 37.97 3.81
C ASP A 39 7.86 36.59 3.16
N LYS A 40 8.79 36.46 2.19
CA LYS A 40 9.05 35.16 1.55
C LYS A 40 9.71 34.16 2.49
N GLN A 41 10.49 34.63 3.46
CA GLN A 41 11.10 33.77 4.47
C GLN A 41 10.07 33.34 5.53
N GLN A 42 9.13 34.21 5.90
CA GLN A 42 8.08 33.90 6.88
C GLN A 42 6.96 32.99 6.30
N LEU A 43 6.58 33.16 5.02
CA LEU A 43 5.67 32.23 4.32
C LEU A 43 6.28 30.82 4.16
N GLN A 44 7.59 30.72 3.91
CA GLN A 44 8.28 29.43 3.83
C GLN A 44 8.51 28.79 5.20
N ALA A 45 8.66 29.58 6.27
CA ALA A 45 8.77 29.09 7.64
C ALA A 45 7.46 28.47 8.14
N ASN A 46 6.30 29.01 7.75
CA ASN A 46 4.99 28.52 8.18
C ASN A 46 4.48 27.29 7.39
N GLN A 47 4.99 27.06 6.16
CA GLN A 47 4.71 25.84 5.39
C GLN A 47 5.55 24.62 5.82
N LYS A 48 6.52 24.82 6.73
CA LYS A 48 7.49 23.81 7.13
C LYS A 48 7.22 23.22 8.52
N GLN A 49 5.97 23.25 8.98
CA GLN A 49 5.54 22.28 9.98
C GLN A 49 5.19 20.99 9.26
N SER A 50 6.21 20.19 8.97
CA SER A 50 6.02 18.76 8.73
C SER A 50 5.35 18.18 9.96
N LYS A 51 4.01 18.12 9.99
CA LYS A 51 3.29 17.38 11.02
C LYS A 51 3.76 15.92 10.91
N VAL A 52 4.68 15.56 11.79
CA VAL A 52 5.25 14.21 11.87
C VAL A 52 4.19 13.23 12.35
N LEU A 53 3.22 13.71 13.15
CA LEU A 53 1.95 13.05 13.45
C LEU A 53 0.85 13.61 12.57
N THR A 54 0.55 12.90 11.48
CA THR A 54 -0.75 13.00 10.82
C THR A 54 -1.62 11.84 11.30
N VAL A 55 -2.95 12.00 11.25
CA VAL A 55 -3.90 10.95 11.67
C VAL A 55 -3.59 9.59 11.01
N PRO A 56 -3.30 9.52 9.69
CA PRO A 56 -2.95 8.24 9.05
C PRO A 56 -1.67 7.60 9.61
N ASN A 57 -0.64 8.40 9.93
CA ASN A 57 0.58 7.87 10.52
C ASN A 57 0.31 7.21 11.87
N ALA A 58 -0.51 7.85 12.72
CA ALA A 58 -0.78 7.34 14.06
C ALA A 58 -1.45 5.97 14.02
N ILE A 59 -2.31 5.73 13.02
CA ILE A 59 -3.02 4.47 12.88
C ILE A 59 -2.14 3.39 12.22
N SER A 60 -1.26 3.75 11.28
CA SER A 60 -0.23 2.81 10.80
C SER A 60 0.73 2.40 11.92
N PHE A 61 1.12 3.34 12.79
CA PHE A 61 1.91 3.04 14.00
C PHE A 61 1.15 2.14 14.98
N SER A 62 -0.14 2.42 15.22
CA SER A 62 -0.94 1.59 16.13
C SER A 62 -1.08 0.16 15.59
N ARG A 63 -1.17 -0.03 14.27
CA ARG A 63 -1.19 -1.35 13.62
C ARG A 63 0.11 -2.11 13.81
N ILE A 64 1.26 -1.45 13.64
CA ILE A 64 2.56 -2.06 13.88
C ILE A 64 2.66 -2.54 15.33
N ILE A 65 2.18 -1.74 16.28
CA ILE A 65 2.16 -2.10 17.70
C ILE A 65 1.17 -3.24 17.95
N LEU A 66 -0.01 -3.23 17.33
CA LEU A 66 -1.06 -4.22 17.54
C LEU A 66 -0.74 -5.59 16.92
N THR A 67 -0.02 -5.61 15.80
CA THR A 67 0.38 -6.81 15.05
C THR A 67 1.00 -7.92 15.92
N PRO A 68 2.04 -7.67 16.75
CA PRO A 68 2.61 -8.71 17.62
C PRO A 68 1.62 -9.21 18.67
N PHE A 69 0.68 -8.39 19.16
CA PHE A 69 -0.37 -8.87 20.06
C PHE A 69 -1.30 -9.85 19.36
N ILE A 70 -1.69 -9.58 18.11
CA ILE A 70 -2.50 -10.51 17.33
C ILE A 70 -1.76 -11.85 17.17
N GLY A 71 -0.47 -11.82 16.82
CA GLY A 71 0.35 -13.02 16.74
C GLY A 71 0.43 -13.78 18.07
N HIS A 72 0.57 -13.07 19.19
CA HIS A 72 0.57 -13.66 20.52
C HIS A 72 -0.74 -14.41 20.82
N PHE A 73 -1.91 -13.81 20.53
CA PHE A 73 -3.21 -14.48 20.73
C PHE A 73 -3.41 -15.70 19.83
N ILE A 74 -2.83 -15.71 18.63
CA ILE A 74 -2.85 -16.88 17.74
C ILE A 74 -2.03 -18.03 18.34
N ILE A 75 -0.85 -17.72 18.88
CA ILE A 75 0.05 -18.73 19.48
C ILE A 75 -0.54 -19.29 20.78
N THR A 76 -1.16 -18.44 21.61
CA THR A 76 -1.83 -18.87 22.85
C THR A 76 -3.19 -19.53 22.62
N LYS A 77 -3.56 -19.79 21.36
CA LYS A 77 -4.83 -20.40 20.93
C LYS A 77 -6.09 -19.62 21.36
N GLN A 78 -5.93 -18.35 21.72
CA GLN A 78 -6.99 -17.42 22.05
C GLN A 78 -7.54 -16.74 20.78
N LEU A 79 -8.05 -17.56 19.85
CA LEU A 79 -8.38 -17.14 18.48
C LEU A 79 -9.49 -16.08 18.42
N ALA A 80 -10.44 -16.09 19.37
CA ALA A 80 -11.49 -15.07 19.44
C ALA A 80 -10.92 -13.65 19.60
N TYR A 81 -9.91 -13.49 20.46
CA TYR A 81 -9.21 -12.21 20.65
C TYR A 81 -8.37 -11.84 19.42
N ALA A 82 -7.72 -12.82 18.80
CA ALA A 82 -6.97 -12.60 17.55
C ALA A 82 -7.88 -12.08 16.43
N VAL A 83 -9.07 -12.68 16.24
CA VAL A 83 -10.06 -12.22 15.25
C VAL A 83 -10.59 -10.84 15.60
N ALA A 84 -10.92 -10.58 16.87
CA ALA A 84 -11.40 -9.27 17.30
C ALA A 84 -10.38 -8.16 17.02
N LEU A 85 -9.13 -8.35 17.45
CA LEU A 85 -8.05 -7.38 17.23
C LEU A 85 -7.69 -7.24 15.75
N GLY A 86 -7.66 -8.35 15.00
CA GLY A 86 -7.44 -8.32 13.55
C GLY A 86 -8.54 -7.56 12.80
N THR A 87 -9.79 -7.74 13.20
CA THR A 87 -10.94 -7.02 12.63
C THR A 87 -10.85 -5.53 12.95
N LEU A 88 -10.53 -5.17 14.19
CA LEU A 88 -10.29 -3.77 14.59
C LEU A 88 -9.17 -3.15 13.75
N ALA A 89 -8.04 -3.86 13.58
CA ALA A 89 -6.93 -3.39 12.76
C ALA A 89 -7.33 -3.13 11.29
N GLY A 90 -8.09 -4.04 10.68
CA GLY A 90 -8.57 -3.91 9.30
C GLY A 90 -9.60 -2.78 9.10
N ILE A 91 -10.47 -2.57 10.09
CA ILE A 91 -11.42 -1.44 10.09
C ILE A 91 -10.66 -0.12 10.19
N SER A 92 -9.65 -0.04 11.07
CA SER A 92 -8.82 1.16 11.21
C SER A 92 -8.10 1.53 9.90
N ASP A 93 -7.57 0.56 9.16
CA ASP A 93 -6.96 0.79 7.83
C ASP A 93 -7.94 1.36 6.81
N SER A 94 -9.12 0.77 6.74
CA SER A 94 -10.16 1.18 5.79
C SER A 94 -10.62 2.62 6.05
N LEU A 95 -10.66 3.01 7.33
CA LEU A 95 -10.97 4.37 7.76
C LEU A 95 -9.85 5.37 7.40
N ASP A 96 -8.58 5.03 7.60
CA ASP A 96 -7.46 5.87 7.18
C ASP A 96 -7.44 6.10 5.68
N GLY A 97 -7.62 5.04 4.91
CA GLY A 97 -7.69 5.13 3.46
C GLY A 97 -8.82 6.05 3.00
N ALA A 98 -9.95 6.07 3.72
CA ALA A 98 -11.06 6.99 3.44
C ALA A 98 -10.71 8.44 3.83
N ILE A 99 -10.10 8.66 4.99
CA ILE A 99 -9.68 9.98 5.47
C ILE A 99 -8.60 10.59 4.57
N ALA A 100 -7.60 9.79 4.16
CA ALA A 100 -6.52 10.23 3.27
C ALA A 100 -7.03 10.63 1.88
N ARG A 101 -8.11 10.01 1.39
CA ARG A 101 -8.78 10.40 0.14
C ARG A 101 -9.61 11.68 0.28
N ARG A 102 -10.17 11.93 1.47
CA ARG A 102 -11.01 13.11 1.72
C ARG A 102 -10.20 14.36 2.10
N PHE A 103 -9.00 14.18 2.67
CA PHE A 103 -8.13 15.27 3.14
C PHE A 103 -6.70 15.15 2.56
N PRO A 104 -6.45 15.68 1.35
CA PRO A 104 -5.15 15.57 0.66
C PRO A 104 -3.98 16.26 1.38
N GLY A 105 -4.27 17.15 2.35
CA GLY A 105 -3.26 17.93 3.08
C GLY A 105 -2.61 17.22 4.28
N GLN A 106 -3.03 16.00 4.62
CA GLN A 106 -2.56 15.24 5.80
C GLN A 106 -1.61 14.09 5.44
N GLN A 107 -1.12 14.02 4.20
CA GLN A 107 -0.18 12.98 3.79
C GLN A 107 1.25 13.36 4.17
N SER A 108 1.81 12.64 5.14
CA SER A 108 3.20 12.82 5.57
C SER A 108 4.16 12.00 4.69
N VAL A 109 5.43 12.40 4.65
CA VAL A 109 6.48 11.63 3.94
C VAL A 109 6.70 10.26 4.58
N VAL A 110 6.61 10.21 5.91
CA VAL A 110 6.89 9.00 6.71
C VAL A 110 5.78 7.98 6.52
N GLY A 111 4.51 8.42 6.53
CA GLY A 111 3.34 7.56 6.34
C GLY A 111 3.37 6.79 5.02
N THR A 112 3.73 7.45 3.91
CA THR A 112 3.77 6.79 2.59
C THR A 112 4.68 5.55 2.53
N TYR A 113 5.76 5.51 3.32
CA TYR A 113 6.61 4.33 3.43
C TYR A 113 6.21 3.40 4.57
N LEU A 114 5.66 3.97 5.64
CA LEU A 114 5.24 3.23 6.82
C LEU A 114 4.01 2.36 6.53
N ASP A 115 3.05 2.85 5.75
CA ASP A 115 1.79 2.13 5.49
C ASP A 115 2.06 0.79 4.76
N PRO A 116 2.78 0.75 3.62
CA PRO A 116 3.08 -0.51 2.94
C PRO A 116 4.03 -1.43 3.73
N ALA A 117 4.83 -0.87 4.65
CA ALA A 117 5.69 -1.65 5.53
C ALA A 117 4.88 -2.31 6.65
N ALA A 118 3.96 -1.55 7.28
CA ALA A 118 3.06 -2.05 8.31
C ALA A 118 2.20 -3.21 7.79
N ASP A 119 1.68 -3.11 6.58
CA ASP A 119 0.88 -4.17 5.96
C ASP A 119 1.67 -5.46 5.77
N LYS A 120 2.91 -5.36 5.30
CA LYS A 120 3.77 -6.54 5.11
C LYS A 120 4.17 -7.17 6.44
N ILE A 121 4.45 -6.36 7.46
CA ILE A 121 4.75 -6.84 8.80
C ILE A 121 3.54 -7.56 9.38
N MET A 122 2.34 -7.01 9.20
CA MET A 122 1.10 -7.63 9.67
C MET A 122 0.88 -9.00 9.01
N VAL A 123 0.93 -9.07 7.68
CA VAL A 123 0.77 -10.34 6.95
C VAL A 123 1.85 -11.35 7.35
N ALA A 124 3.11 -10.95 7.44
CA ALA A 124 4.20 -11.83 7.84
C ALA A 124 3.99 -12.39 9.26
N THR A 125 3.64 -11.55 10.23
CA THR A 125 3.37 -11.99 11.61
C THR A 125 2.19 -12.94 11.68
N LEU A 126 1.09 -12.66 10.95
CA LEU A 126 -0.08 -13.53 10.92
C LEU A 126 0.27 -14.91 10.35
N VAL A 127 0.94 -14.96 9.21
CA VAL A 127 1.36 -16.21 8.56
C VAL A 127 2.30 -17.01 9.45
N ILE A 128 3.32 -16.37 10.04
CA ILE A 128 4.27 -17.03 10.95
C ILE A 128 3.54 -17.59 12.17
N SER A 129 2.69 -16.80 12.81
CA SER A 129 1.97 -17.21 14.03
C SER A 129 1.01 -18.37 13.74
N LEU A 130 0.31 -18.32 12.60
CA LEU A 130 -0.57 -19.40 12.15
C LEU A 130 0.19 -20.70 11.87
N THR A 131 1.35 -20.61 11.22
CA THR A 131 2.19 -21.79 10.95
C THR A 131 2.76 -22.39 12.22
N VAL A 132 3.18 -21.57 13.19
CA VAL A 132 3.62 -22.05 14.51
C VAL A 132 2.48 -22.74 15.27
N SER A 133 1.24 -22.30 15.04
CA SER A 133 0.05 -22.91 15.62
C SER A 133 -0.48 -24.12 14.84
N ASP A 134 0.23 -24.63 13.81
CA ASP A 134 -0.20 -25.73 12.91
C ASP A 134 -1.52 -25.47 12.17
N LEU A 135 -1.97 -24.21 12.10
CA LEU A 135 -3.22 -23.81 11.43
C LEU A 135 -3.01 -23.44 9.95
N PHE A 136 -1.76 -23.39 9.50
CA PHE A 136 -1.42 -22.96 8.14
C PHE A 136 -0.20 -23.71 7.61
N PRO A 137 -0.24 -24.23 6.38
CA PRO A 137 0.82 -25.06 5.85
C PRO A 137 2.14 -24.29 5.73
N SER A 138 3.21 -24.84 6.32
CA SER A 138 4.54 -24.23 6.34
C SER A 138 5.10 -23.97 4.93
N SER A 139 4.84 -24.86 3.97
CA SER A 139 5.22 -24.67 2.57
C SER A 139 4.62 -23.40 1.94
N LEU A 140 3.36 -23.11 2.26
CA LEU A 140 2.68 -21.90 1.77
C LEU A 140 3.20 -20.65 2.48
N ALA A 141 3.46 -20.73 3.78
CA ALA A 141 4.04 -19.64 4.54
C ALA A 141 5.40 -19.20 3.98
N VAL A 142 6.29 -20.17 3.73
CA VAL A 142 7.60 -19.91 3.12
C VAL A 142 7.44 -19.29 1.73
N LEU A 143 6.48 -19.75 0.93
CA LEU A 143 6.22 -19.22 -0.40
C LEU A 143 5.76 -17.75 -0.35
N ILE A 144 4.83 -17.40 0.54
CA ILE A 144 4.33 -16.03 0.69
C ILE A 144 5.45 -15.10 1.16
N ILE A 145 6.16 -15.48 2.24
CA ILE A 145 7.21 -14.66 2.85
C ILE A 145 8.38 -14.46 1.87
N SER A 146 8.84 -15.52 1.20
CA SER A 146 9.95 -15.42 0.24
C SER A 146 9.61 -14.48 -0.92
N ARG A 147 8.41 -14.58 -1.49
CA ARG A 147 7.94 -13.68 -2.56
C ARG A 147 7.91 -12.23 -2.11
N ASP A 148 7.41 -11.95 -0.91
CA ASP A 148 7.32 -10.59 -0.38
C ASP A 148 8.69 -9.99 -0.08
N ILE A 149 9.63 -10.78 0.43
CA ILE A 149 11.03 -10.37 0.60
C ILE A 149 11.66 -10.03 -0.76
N VAL A 150 11.54 -10.93 -1.75
CA VAL A 150 12.13 -10.74 -3.08
C VAL A 150 11.61 -9.44 -3.73
N ILE A 151 10.30 -9.21 -3.71
CA ILE A 151 9.71 -8.00 -4.29
C ILE A 151 10.15 -6.75 -3.52
N THR A 152 10.19 -6.81 -2.19
CA THR A 152 10.66 -5.68 -1.37
C THR A 152 12.11 -5.34 -1.70
N CYS A 153 13.00 -6.34 -1.77
CA CYS A 153 14.39 -6.17 -2.13
C CYS A 153 14.56 -5.59 -3.54
N VAL A 154 13.79 -6.08 -4.52
CA VAL A 154 13.78 -5.54 -5.89
C VAL A 154 13.36 -4.07 -5.90
N VAL A 155 12.27 -3.72 -5.23
CA VAL A 155 11.77 -2.33 -5.16
C VAL A 155 12.81 -1.42 -4.51
N VAL A 156 13.40 -1.84 -3.38
CA VAL A 156 14.46 -1.07 -2.70
C VAL A 156 15.69 -0.92 -3.59
N ARG A 157 16.09 -1.97 -4.30
CA ARG A 157 17.23 -1.95 -5.23
C ARG A 157 17.00 -1.00 -6.40
N LEU A 158 15.79 -0.99 -6.97
CA LEU A 158 15.38 -0.09 -8.05
C LEU A 158 15.29 1.37 -7.57
N ALA A 159 14.76 1.59 -6.36
CA ALA A 159 14.75 2.91 -5.73
C ALA A 159 16.18 3.43 -5.55
N TYR A 160 17.12 2.57 -5.13
CA TYR A 160 18.53 2.93 -5.01
C TYR A 160 19.20 3.26 -6.37
N LEU A 161 18.83 2.57 -7.46
CA LEU A 161 19.35 2.88 -8.81
C LEU A 161 18.84 4.21 -9.37
N SER A 162 17.62 4.58 -9.01
CA SER A 162 16.97 5.78 -9.53
C SER A 162 17.57 7.08 -8.97
N LEU A 163 18.38 6.99 -7.92
CA LEU A 163 19.00 8.14 -7.27
C LEU A 163 20.20 8.68 -8.08
N PRO A 164 20.32 10.02 -8.26
CA PRO A 164 21.54 10.61 -8.79
C PRO A 164 22.70 10.40 -7.81
N ARG A 165 23.85 9.96 -8.33
CA ARG A 165 25.09 9.85 -7.54
C ARG A 165 25.71 11.24 -7.38
N PRO A 166 26.21 11.66 -6.20
CA PRO A 166 26.37 10.89 -4.96
C PRO A 166 25.10 10.82 -4.09
N VAL A 167 24.86 9.65 -3.49
CA VAL A 167 23.78 9.38 -2.53
C VAL A 167 24.01 10.15 -1.23
N LYS A 168 23.55 11.41 -1.19
CA LYS A 168 23.48 12.19 0.06
C LYS A 168 22.17 11.83 0.78
N LEU A 169 22.18 11.65 2.11
CA LEU A 169 20.97 11.32 2.91
C LEU A 169 19.80 12.28 2.63
N LYS A 170 20.11 13.57 2.38
CA LYS A 170 19.12 14.60 2.00
C LYS A 170 18.42 14.36 0.65
N ASN A 171 19.03 13.59 -0.24
CA ASN A 171 18.47 13.21 -1.54
C ASN A 171 17.60 11.93 -1.44
N LEU A 172 17.73 11.13 -0.38
CA LEU A 172 16.82 9.99 -0.12
C LEU A 172 15.39 10.47 0.09
N VAL A 173 15.23 11.63 0.74
CA VAL A 173 13.93 12.30 0.89
C VAL A 173 13.39 12.81 -0.46
N HIS A 174 14.25 13.05 -1.45
CA HIS A 174 13.86 13.44 -2.81
C HIS A 174 13.60 12.23 -3.74
N ALA A 175 14.13 11.04 -3.41
CA ALA A 175 13.76 9.77 -4.04
C ALA A 175 12.23 9.53 -4.02
N ARG A 176 11.55 10.15 -3.04
CA ARG A 176 10.09 10.27 -2.89
C ARG A 176 9.34 10.65 -4.16
N ARG A 177 9.96 11.39 -5.09
CA ARG A 177 9.26 11.90 -6.28
C ARG A 177 9.31 10.99 -7.49
N MET A 178 10.00 9.85 -7.43
CA MET A 178 10.01 8.95 -8.57
C MET A 178 8.67 8.21 -8.60
N PRO A 179 7.72 8.56 -9.49
CA PRO A 179 6.58 7.74 -9.71
C PRO A 179 7.10 6.65 -10.63
N LEU A 180 7.82 5.67 -10.06
CA LEU A 180 7.53 4.32 -10.51
C LEU A 180 6.08 4.11 -10.07
N GLU A 181 5.13 4.69 -10.82
CA GLU A 181 3.76 4.23 -10.86
C GLU A 181 3.89 2.80 -11.40
N MET A 182 4.28 1.90 -10.51
CA MET A 182 4.00 0.50 -10.60
C MET A 182 2.49 0.45 -10.48
N LYS A 183 1.82 0.76 -11.60
CA LYS A 183 0.38 0.61 -11.74
C LYS A 183 0.13 -0.82 -11.33
N ALA A 184 -0.38 -1.00 -10.11
CA ALA A 184 -0.49 -2.31 -9.51
C ALA A 184 -1.30 -3.18 -10.48
N SER A 185 -0.60 -4.13 -11.11
CA SER A 185 -1.20 -5.01 -12.11
C SER A 185 -2.37 -5.73 -11.45
N ASN A 186 -3.46 -5.94 -12.20
CA ASN A 186 -4.67 -6.58 -11.67
C ASN A 186 -4.37 -7.96 -11.04
N ILE A 187 -3.32 -8.63 -11.53
CA ILE A 187 -2.80 -9.90 -11.02
C ILE A 187 -2.30 -9.77 -9.57
N SER A 188 -1.61 -8.67 -9.23
CA SER A 188 -1.09 -8.49 -7.86
C SER A 188 -2.20 -8.19 -6.86
N LYS A 189 -3.25 -7.48 -7.28
CA LYS A 189 -4.41 -7.20 -6.42
C LYS A 189 -5.16 -8.49 -6.10
N PHE A 190 -5.36 -9.33 -7.12
CA PHE A 190 -6.01 -10.62 -6.94
C PHE A 190 -5.26 -11.51 -5.96
N ASN A 191 -3.93 -11.62 -6.10
CA ASN A 191 -3.10 -12.40 -5.19
C ASN A 191 -3.22 -11.93 -3.73
N THR A 192 -3.10 -10.62 -3.48
CA THR A 192 -3.21 -10.08 -2.12
C THR A 192 -4.58 -10.33 -1.50
N THR A 193 -5.66 -10.24 -2.29
CA THR A 193 -7.01 -10.62 -1.82
C THR A 193 -7.08 -12.09 -1.46
N CYS A 194 -6.62 -13.00 -2.34
CA CYS A 194 -6.63 -14.44 -2.07
C CYS A 194 -5.81 -14.81 -0.83
N GLN A 195 -4.63 -14.21 -0.66
CA GLN A 195 -3.78 -14.42 0.51
C GLN A 195 -4.46 -13.93 1.79
N LEU A 196 -5.02 -12.72 1.80
CA LEU A 196 -5.70 -12.18 2.97
C LEU A 196 -6.93 -13.02 3.34
N THR A 197 -7.72 -13.44 2.34
CA THR A 197 -8.85 -14.35 2.56
C THR A 197 -8.39 -15.69 3.12
N ALA A 198 -7.31 -16.28 2.58
CA ALA A 198 -6.73 -17.52 3.11
C ALA A 198 -6.31 -17.39 4.58
N ILE A 199 -5.64 -16.30 4.95
CA ILE A 199 -5.21 -16.03 6.33
C ILE A 199 -6.44 -15.89 7.25
N VAL A 200 -7.41 -15.06 6.89
CA VAL A 200 -8.62 -14.82 7.69
C VAL A 200 -9.41 -16.12 7.88
N CYS A 201 -9.65 -16.87 6.81
CA CYS A 201 -10.34 -18.16 6.89
C CYS A 201 -9.58 -19.17 7.76
N SER A 202 -8.24 -19.17 7.74
CA SER A 202 -7.43 -20.07 8.57
C SER A 202 -7.51 -19.72 10.05
N ILE A 203 -7.64 -18.43 10.41
CA ILE A 203 -7.88 -18.00 11.80
C ILE A 203 -9.30 -18.35 12.25
N LEU A 204 -10.29 -18.23 11.36
CA LEU A 204 -11.70 -18.50 11.68
C LEU A 204 -12.06 -19.98 11.70
N ALA A 205 -11.39 -20.83 10.92
CA ALA A 205 -11.76 -22.24 10.76
C ALA A 205 -11.86 -23.02 12.08
N PRO A 206 -10.92 -22.88 13.04
CA PRO A 206 -11.04 -23.53 14.35
C PRO A 206 -12.22 -23.04 15.18
N LEU A 207 -12.65 -21.79 15.03
CA LEU A 207 -13.79 -21.24 15.78
C LEU A 207 -15.13 -21.85 15.36
N PHE A 208 -15.22 -22.35 14.13
CA PHE A 208 -16.41 -23.02 13.59
C PHE A 208 -16.26 -24.54 13.52
N SER A 209 -15.17 -25.11 14.04
CA SER A 209 -14.83 -26.53 13.93
C SER A 209 -14.72 -27.02 12.47
N MET A 210 -14.33 -26.14 11.54
CA MET A 210 -14.22 -26.39 10.09
C MET A 210 -12.78 -26.57 9.62
N GLU A 211 -11.91 -27.13 10.47
CA GLU A 211 -10.46 -27.22 10.21
C GLU A 211 -10.11 -28.11 9.01
N ASN A 212 -10.89 -29.17 8.78
CA ASN A 212 -10.65 -30.16 7.72
C ASN A 212 -11.54 -29.97 6.48
N PHE A 213 -12.17 -28.81 6.35
CA PHE A 213 -13.03 -28.55 5.20
C PHE A 213 -12.19 -28.45 3.91
N VAL A 214 -12.55 -29.23 2.89
CA VAL A 214 -11.86 -29.25 1.58
C VAL A 214 -11.78 -27.84 0.98
N GLY A 215 -12.77 -26.98 1.25
CA GLY A 215 -12.74 -25.58 0.80
C GLY A 215 -11.59 -24.76 1.38
N LEU A 216 -11.15 -25.02 2.62
CA LEU A 216 -10.01 -24.33 3.22
C LEU A 216 -8.70 -24.75 2.54
N GLN A 217 -8.52 -26.03 2.30
CA GLN A 217 -7.37 -26.56 1.55
C GLN A 217 -7.35 -26.04 0.10
N GLY A 218 -8.52 -25.99 -0.55
CA GLY A 218 -8.67 -25.39 -1.87
C GLY A 218 -8.27 -23.91 -1.88
N LEU A 219 -8.63 -23.16 -0.84
CA LEU A 219 -8.25 -21.76 -0.69
C LEU A 219 -6.74 -21.58 -0.53
N TRP A 220 -6.06 -22.48 0.21
CA TRP A 220 -4.60 -22.50 0.31
C TRP A 220 -3.93 -22.77 -1.03
N VAL A 221 -4.45 -23.71 -1.82
CA VAL A 221 -3.93 -24.01 -3.17
C VAL A 221 -4.12 -22.82 -4.10
N VAL A 222 -5.29 -22.17 -4.07
CA VAL A 222 -5.56 -20.96 -4.87
C VAL A 222 -4.64 -19.81 -4.44
N ALA A 223 -4.40 -19.63 -3.14
CA ALA A 223 -3.44 -18.65 -2.63
C ALA A 223 -2.01 -18.96 -3.10
N ALA A 224 -1.59 -20.23 -3.06
CA ALA A 224 -0.29 -20.65 -3.57
C ALA A 224 -0.14 -20.36 -5.07
N ALA A 225 -1.12 -20.79 -5.87
CA ALA A 225 -1.12 -20.63 -7.32
C ALA A 225 -1.13 -19.14 -7.72
N SER A 226 -1.96 -18.32 -7.07
CA SER A 226 -2.00 -16.87 -7.30
C SER A 226 -0.69 -16.17 -6.88
N THR A 227 -0.01 -16.67 -5.85
CA THR A 227 1.29 -16.11 -5.43
C THR A 227 2.38 -16.41 -6.45
N ILE A 228 2.44 -17.64 -6.97
CA ILE A 228 3.36 -18.04 -8.03
C ILE A 228 3.08 -17.23 -9.30
N ALA A 229 1.81 -17.14 -9.72
CA ALA A 229 1.40 -16.37 -10.89
C ALA A 229 1.76 -14.88 -10.76
N SER A 230 1.56 -14.31 -9.56
CA SER A 230 1.98 -12.94 -9.27
C SER A 230 3.49 -12.79 -9.37
N GLY A 231 4.27 -13.67 -8.73
CA GLY A 231 5.73 -13.65 -8.78
C GLY A 231 6.27 -13.70 -10.21
N TYR A 232 5.70 -14.55 -11.05
CA TYR A 232 6.04 -14.61 -12.47
C TYR A 232 5.71 -13.30 -13.22
N GLY A 233 4.57 -12.68 -12.92
CA GLY A 233 4.21 -11.36 -13.46
C GLY A 233 5.25 -10.29 -13.13
N TYR A 234 5.69 -10.23 -11.87
CA TYR A 234 6.77 -9.34 -11.43
C TYR A 234 8.09 -9.61 -12.16
N TRP A 235 8.43 -10.88 -12.35
CA TRP A 235 9.65 -11.28 -13.06
C TRP A 235 9.67 -10.79 -14.52
N LYS A 236 8.53 -10.87 -15.21
CA LYS A 236 8.40 -10.44 -16.60
C LYS A 236 8.55 -8.92 -16.76
N GLU A 237 8.03 -8.13 -15.82
CA GLU A 237 8.09 -6.66 -15.86
C GLU A 237 9.43 -6.09 -15.35
N LEU A 238 10.22 -6.91 -14.63
CA LEU A 238 11.49 -6.52 -14.02
C LEU A 238 12.50 -5.84 -14.97
N PRO A 239 12.74 -6.33 -16.21
CA PRO A 239 13.69 -5.70 -17.13
C PRO A 239 13.26 -4.29 -17.54
N GLU A 240 11.96 -4.06 -17.73
CA GLU A 240 11.42 -2.75 -18.09
C GLU A 240 11.57 -1.76 -16.95
N TRP A 241 11.26 -2.17 -15.72
CA TRP A 241 11.41 -1.32 -14.55
C TRP A 241 12.87 -0.92 -14.31
N ARG A 242 13.80 -1.85 -14.55
CA ARG A 242 15.24 -1.56 -14.48
C ARG A 242 15.66 -0.48 -15.49
N ARG A 243 15.14 -0.54 -16.73
CA ARG A 243 15.43 0.49 -17.75
C ARG A 243 14.91 1.86 -17.33
N ARG A 244 13.64 1.94 -16.89
CA ARG A 244 13.02 3.19 -16.42
C ARG A 244 13.77 3.80 -15.24
N ALA A 245 14.22 2.98 -14.29
CA ALA A 245 15.02 3.44 -13.14
C ALA A 245 16.37 4.05 -13.55
N ILE A 246 17.03 3.50 -14.57
CA ILE A 246 18.30 4.05 -15.08
C ILE A 246 18.06 5.37 -15.84
N GLU A 247 17.03 5.42 -16.68
CA GLU A 247 16.66 6.63 -17.43
C GLU A 247 16.29 7.79 -16.50
N ALA A 248 15.58 7.48 -15.42
CA ALA A 248 15.26 8.40 -14.35
C ALA A 248 16.50 9.06 -13.72
N SER A 249 17.48 8.23 -13.36
CA SER A 249 18.75 8.69 -12.80
C SER A 249 19.46 9.65 -13.75
N LYS A 250 19.50 9.34 -15.06
CA LYS A 250 20.10 10.22 -16.08
C LYS A 250 19.40 11.57 -16.18
N ARG A 251 18.06 11.61 -16.19
CA ARG A 251 17.29 12.87 -16.28
C ARG A 251 17.56 13.80 -15.10
N SER A 252 17.75 13.24 -13.90
CA SER A 252 18.03 14.03 -12.70
C SER A 252 19.43 14.64 -12.65
N ILE A 253 20.36 14.16 -13.48
CA ILE A 253 21.72 14.73 -13.61
C ILE A 253 21.73 15.88 -14.63
N SER A 254 20.86 15.82 -15.65
CA SER A 254 20.79 16.83 -16.72
C SER A 254 19.97 18.09 -16.38
N SER A 255 19.30 18.12 -15.23
CA SER A 255 18.43 19.23 -14.76
C SER A 255 19.06 19.99 -13.61
#